data_AF-G2FU07-F1
#
_entry.id   AF-G2FU07-F1
#
_cell.length_a   1.000
_cell.length_b   1.000
_cell.length_c   1.000
_cell.angle_alpha   90.00
_cell.angle_beta   90.00
_cell.angle_gamma   90.00
#
_symmetry.space_group_name_H-M   'P 1'
#
loop_
_entity.id
_entity.type
_entity.pdbx_description
1 polymer ?
#
loop_
_entity_poly.entity_id
_entity_poly.type
_entity_poly.pdbx_seq_one_letter_code
_entity_poly.pdbx_strand_id
1 'polypeptide(L)'
;MKDMNFSDVVERSVQIRKHYHQLEREYHEKEWTVEEDALAFLTDAGLVGRLTMSQQERWPKGGDTLSELEHKLSECIWWVIVLAKRMNIDISESLDDFLSKLEKQL
;
A
#
# COMPACT_ATOMS: atom_id res chain seq x y z
N MET A 1 1.62 20.84 7.97
CA MET A 1 0.77 19.73 7.49
C MET A 1 -0.10 19.30 8.64
N LYS A 2 -1.35 18.93 8.40
CA LYS A 2 -2.20 18.35 9.44
C LYS A 2 -1.63 16.96 9.76
N ASP A 3 -1.39 16.65 11.03
CA ASP A 3 -1.06 15.28 11.42
C ASP A 3 -2.23 14.37 10.99
N MET A 4 -1.95 13.39 10.13
CA MET A 4 -2.93 12.40 9.71
C MET A 4 -2.97 11.29 10.76
N ASN A 5 -4.12 11.10 11.40
CA ASN A 5 -4.34 9.91 12.21
C ASN A 5 -4.43 8.68 11.30
N PHE A 6 -3.88 7.55 11.74
CA PHE A 6 -3.91 6.30 11.00
C PHE A 6 -5.34 5.83 10.69
N SER A 7 -6.31 6.05 11.58
CA SER A 7 -7.73 5.75 11.33
C SER A 7 -8.26 6.47 10.09
N ASP A 8 -7.91 7.75 9.93
CA ASP A 8 -8.35 8.59 8.81
C ASP A 8 -7.70 8.11 7.50
N VAL A 9 -6.44 7.68 7.58
CA VAL A 9 -5.72 7.08 6.44
C VAL A 9 -6.39 5.78 6.01
N VAL A 10 -6.77 4.92 6.96
CA VAL A 10 -7.48 3.66 6.68
C VAL A 10 -8.83 3.93 6.01
N GLU A 11 -9.64 4.81 6.60
CA GLU A 11 -10.95 5.16 6.03
C GLU A 11 -10.81 5.71 4.61
N ARG A 12 -9.92 6.69 4.42
CA ARG A 12 -9.68 7.31 3.10
C ARG A 12 -9.21 6.27 2.07
N SER A 13 -8.31 5.37 2.45
CA SER A 13 -7.79 4.32 1.57
C SER A 13 -8.91 3.39 1.09
N VAL A 14 -9.80 2.99 1.99
CA VAL A 14 -10.94 2.12 1.69
C VAL A 14 -11.95 2.82 0.77
N GLN A 15 -12.22 4.11 0.99
CA GLN A 15 -13.12 4.86 0.09
C GLN A 15 -12.54 5.00 -1.32
N ILE A 16 -11.24 5.25 -1.45
CA ILE A 16 -10.56 5.29 -2.75
C ILE A 16 -10.70 3.95 -3.48
N ARG A 17 -10.48 2.81 -2.80
CA ARG A 17 -10.65 1.50 -3.44
C ARG A 17 -12.08 1.25 -3.91
N LYS A 18 -13.09 1.66 -3.14
CA LYS A 18 -14.50 1.58 -3.56
C LYS A 18 -14.77 2.38 -4.84
N HIS A 19 -14.15 3.54 -5.01
CA HIS A 19 -14.25 4.29 -6.26
C HIS A 19 -13.59 3.54 -7.43
N TYR A 20 -12.41 2.93 -7.22
CA TYR A 20 -11.81 2.09 -8.26
C TYR A 20 -12.68 0.89 -8.63
N HIS A 21 -13.32 0.22 -7.66
CA HIS A 21 -14.30 -0.82 -7.94
C HIS A 21 -15.51 -0.31 -8.75
N GLN A 22 -15.95 0.94 -8.55
CA GLN A 22 -17.00 1.54 -9.38
C GLN A 22 -16.52 1.68 -10.84
N LEU A 23 -15.29 2.16 -11.03
CA LEU A 23 -14.67 2.26 -12.36
C LEU A 23 -14.49 0.88 -13.00
N GLU A 24 -14.02 -0.12 -12.25
CA GLU A 24 -13.86 -1.50 -12.75
C GLU A 24 -15.18 -2.10 -13.24
N ARG A 25 -16.28 -1.87 -12.51
CA ARG A 25 -17.61 -2.28 -13.00
C ARG A 25 -18.04 -1.52 -14.25
N GLU A 26 -17.75 -0.22 -14.31
CA GLU A 26 -18.09 0.62 -15.46
C GLU A 26 -17.35 0.20 -16.74
N TYR A 27 -16.04 -0.07 -16.63
CA TYR A 27 -15.19 -0.34 -17.79
C TYR A 27 -14.95 -1.82 -18.09
N HIS A 28 -15.09 -2.69 -17.09
CA HIS A 28 -14.71 -4.11 -17.18
C HIS A 28 -15.78 -5.07 -16.65
N GLU A 29 -16.97 -4.57 -16.29
CA GLU A 29 -18.14 -5.33 -15.80
C GLU A 29 -17.93 -6.12 -14.50
N LYS A 30 -16.71 -6.16 -13.96
CA LYS A 30 -16.34 -6.91 -12.77
C LYS A 30 -15.32 -6.14 -11.96
N GLU A 31 -15.46 -6.21 -10.64
CA GLU A 31 -14.41 -5.78 -9.72
C GLU A 31 -13.25 -6.77 -9.77
N TRP A 32 -12.04 -6.28 -9.50
CA TRP A 32 -10.88 -7.14 -9.28
C TRP A 32 -11.09 -8.03 -8.05
N THR A 33 -10.61 -9.26 -8.13
CA THR A 33 -10.60 -10.17 -6.98
C THR A 33 -9.58 -9.73 -5.93
N VAL A 34 -9.62 -10.35 -4.75
CA VAL A 34 -8.63 -10.07 -3.69
C VAL A 34 -7.24 -10.51 -4.14
N GLU A 35 -7.15 -11.59 -4.90
CA GLU A 35 -5.91 -12.11 -5.49
C GLU A 35 -5.32 -11.15 -6.54
N GLU A 36 -6.16 -10.47 -7.32
CA GLU A 36 -5.72 -9.45 -8.28
C GLU A 36 -5.19 -8.20 -7.57
N ASP A 37 -5.86 -7.74 -6.50
CA ASP A 37 -5.32 -6.68 -5.63
C ASP A 37 -3.98 -7.08 -4.99
N ALA A 38 -3.85 -8.34 -4.56
CA ALA A 38 -2.62 -8.86 -3.99
C ALA A 38 -1.48 -8.96 -5.02
N LEU A 39 -1.81 -9.27 -6.28
CA LEU A 39 -0.85 -9.27 -7.38
C LEU A 39 -0.37 -7.84 -7.70
N ALA A 40 -1.28 -6.86 -7.68
CA ALA A 40 -0.94 -5.46 -7.86
C ALA A 40 0.02 -4.97 -6.75
N PHE A 41 -0.29 -5.29 -5.49
CA PHE A 41 0.61 -5.05 -4.37
C PHE A 41 2.01 -5.62 -4.60
N LEU A 42 2.12 -6.89 -4.99
CA LEU A 42 3.41 -7.54 -5.19
C LEU A 42 4.22 -6.87 -6.32
N THR A 43 3.53 -6.39 -7.35
CA THR A 43 4.14 -5.65 -8.47
C THR A 43 4.77 -4.34 -7.98
N ASP A 44 4.02 -3.57 -7.19
CA ASP A 44 4.50 -2.30 -6.62
C ASP A 44 5.62 -2.52 -5.59
N ALA A 45 5.51 -3.56 -4.75
CA ALA A 45 6.55 -3.94 -3.80
C ALA A 45 7.87 -4.34 -4.50
N GLY A 46 7.79 -5.01 -5.65
CA GLY A 46 8.96 -5.29 -6.49
C GLY A 46 9.62 -4.01 -7.01
N LEU A 47 8.82 -3.01 -7.38
CA LEU A 47 9.32 -1.71 -7.80
C LEU A 47 10.00 -0.95 -6.65
N VAL A 48 9.47 -1.01 -5.43
CA VAL A 48 10.14 -0.45 -4.23
C VAL A 48 11.54 -1.03 -4.09
N GLY A 49 11.72 -2.35 -4.26
CA GLY A 49 13.04 -2.98 -4.21
C GLY A 49 14.00 -2.46 -5.28
N ARG A 50 13.53 -2.36 -6.54
CA ARG A 50 14.33 -1.83 -7.66
C ARG A 50 14.71 -0.36 -7.46
N LEU A 51 13.76 0.44 -7.01
CA LEU A 51 13.95 1.87 -6.79
C LEU A 51 14.86 2.13 -5.59
N THR A 52 14.77 1.32 -4.53
CA THR A 52 15.72 1.33 -3.42
C THR A 52 17.15 1.08 -3.92
N MET A 53 17.37 0.06 -4.76
CA MET A 53 18.70 -0.21 -5.32
C MET A 53 19.24 0.96 -6.16
N SER A 54 18.36 1.67 -6.88
CA SER A 54 18.75 2.87 -7.61
C SER A 54 19.00 4.06 -6.68
N GLN A 55 18.22 4.23 -5.62
CA GLN A 55 18.34 5.33 -4.67
C GLN A 55 19.58 5.19 -3.79
N GLN A 56 19.99 3.95 -3.51
CA GLN A 56 21.23 3.59 -2.82
C GLN A 56 22.44 3.51 -3.77
N GLU A 57 22.30 3.98 -5.02
CA GLU A 57 23.34 4.04 -6.05
C GLU A 57 23.98 2.69 -6.43
N ARG A 58 23.47 1.57 -5.92
CA ARG A 58 24.02 0.24 -6.18
C ARG A 58 23.70 -0.25 -7.60
N TRP A 59 22.51 0.11 -8.10
CA TRP A 59 22.08 -0.11 -9.48
C TRP A 59 21.21 1.07 -9.96
N PRO A 60 21.84 2.17 -10.40
CA PRO A 60 21.13 3.36 -10.87
C PRO A 60 20.30 3.06 -12.12
N LYS A 61 19.06 3.55 -12.16
CA LYS A 61 18.18 3.44 -13.35
C LYS A 61 18.04 4.75 -14.15
N GLY A 62 18.58 5.86 -13.65
CA GLY A 62 18.36 7.22 -14.18
C GLY A 62 16.95 7.76 -13.91
N GLY A 63 16.69 9.02 -14.26
CA GLY A 63 15.39 9.67 -14.01
C GLY A 63 15.16 10.08 -12.55
N ASP A 64 13.91 10.37 -12.20
CA ASP A 64 13.53 10.81 -10.85
C ASP A 64 13.22 9.62 -9.93
N THR A 65 14.28 8.87 -9.58
CA THR A 65 14.18 7.68 -8.72
C THR A 65 13.55 7.99 -7.37
N LEU A 66 13.82 9.15 -6.77
CA LEU A 66 13.33 9.48 -5.44
C LEU A 66 11.82 9.67 -5.46
N SER A 67 11.29 10.47 -6.38
CA SER A 67 9.86 10.69 -6.48
C SER A 67 9.09 9.39 -6.80
N GLU A 68 9.64 8.55 -7.68
CA GLU A 68 9.06 7.25 -7.97
C GLU A 68 9.06 6.31 -6.75
N LEU A 69 10.14 6.33 -5.95
CA LEU A 69 10.23 5.52 -4.74
C LEU A 69 9.20 5.97 -3.69
N GLU A 70 9.07 7.28 -3.47
CA GLU A 70 8.05 7.84 -2.57
C GLU A 70 6.63 7.43 -2.99
N HIS A 71 6.35 7.47 -4.29
CA HIS A 71 5.07 7.05 -4.85
C HIS A 71 4.82 5.56 -4.59
N LYS A 72 5.77 4.69 -4.93
CA LYS A 72 5.61 3.24 -4.78
C LYS A 72 5.55 2.78 -3.32
N LEU A 73 6.30 3.43 -2.42
CA LEU A 73 6.15 3.22 -0.97
C LEU A 73 4.73 3.56 -0.50
N SER A 74 4.18 4.68 -0.97
CA SER A 74 2.82 5.10 -0.64
C SER A 74 1.75 4.14 -1.20
N GLU A 75 1.92 3.66 -2.44
CA GLU A 75 1.03 2.65 -3.04
C GLU A 75 1.09 1.32 -2.29
N CYS A 76 2.27 0.87 -1.87
CA CYS A 76 2.39 -0.34 -1.06
C CYS A 76 1.63 -0.23 0.27
N ILE A 77 1.71 0.92 0.95
CA ILE A 77 0.96 1.16 2.19
C ILE A 77 -0.55 1.13 1.91
N TRP A 78 -1.00 1.82 0.85
CA TRP A 78 -2.40 1.82 0.44
C TRP A 78 -2.92 0.41 0.14
N TRP A 79 -2.15 -0.39 -0.59
CA TRP A 79 -2.48 -1.79 -0.89
C TRP A 79 -2.60 -2.65 0.37
N VAL A 80 -1.67 -2.54 1.31
CA VAL A 80 -1.74 -3.31 2.57
C VAL A 80 -3.02 -2.97 3.35
N ILE A 81 -3.38 -1.70 3.42
CA ILE A 81 -4.63 -1.25 4.05
C ILE A 81 -5.85 -1.83 3.33
N VAL A 82 -5.88 -1.73 1.99
CA VAL A 82 -6.97 -2.25 1.16
C VAL A 82 -7.12 -3.76 1.35
N LEU A 83 -6.03 -4.50 1.25
CA LEU A 83 -6.00 -5.95 1.39
C LEU A 83 -6.49 -6.37 2.78
N ALA A 84 -6.01 -5.72 3.84
CA ALA A 84 -6.50 -5.97 5.19
C ALA A 84 -8.03 -5.79 5.27
N LYS A 85 -8.55 -4.69 4.72
CA LYS A 85 -10.01 -4.47 4.70
C LYS A 85 -10.75 -5.54 3.91
N ARG A 86 -10.26 -5.92 2.73
CA ARG A 86 -10.89 -6.93 1.87
C ARG A 86 -10.85 -8.34 2.48
N MET A 87 -9.88 -8.61 3.36
CA MET A 87 -9.76 -9.86 4.10
C MET A 87 -10.36 -9.81 5.51
N ASN A 88 -11.13 -8.77 5.85
CA ASN A 88 -11.76 -8.56 7.15
C ASN A 88 -10.78 -8.50 8.34
N ILE A 89 -9.61 -7.90 8.12
CA ILE A 89 -8.59 -7.67 9.14
C ILE A 89 -8.64 -6.19 9.57
N ASP A 90 -8.69 -5.94 10.87
CA ASP A 90 -8.44 -4.61 11.42
C ASP A 90 -6.93 -4.35 11.45
N ILE A 91 -6.46 -3.58 10.47
CA ILE A 91 -5.03 -3.27 10.33
C ILE A 91 -4.53 -2.34 11.44
N SER A 92 -5.40 -1.52 12.03
CA SER A 92 -5.02 -0.63 13.14
C SER A 92 -4.75 -1.43 14.39
N GLU A 93 -5.66 -2.33 14.75
CA GLU A 93 -5.47 -3.25 15.88
C GLU A 93 -4.28 -4.18 15.63
N SER A 94 -4.20 -4.82 14.46
CA SER A 94 -3.11 -5.75 14.13
C SER A 94 -1.73 -5.09 14.17
N LEU A 95 -1.61 -3.83 13.74
CA LEU A 95 -0.35 -3.10 13.75
C LEU A 95 0.05 -2.68 15.16
N ASP A 96 -0.90 -2.18 15.95
CA ASP A 96 -0.67 -1.79 17.36
C ASP A 96 -0.19 -3.00 18.19
N ASP A 97 -0.85 -4.15 18.02
CA ASP A 97 -0.47 -5.41 18.64
C ASP A 97 0.94 -5.87 18.25
N PHE A 98 1.29 -5.73 16.97
CA PHE A 98 2.60 -6.12 16.45
C PHE A 98 3.71 -5.23 17.02
N LEU A 99 3.53 -3.90 17.00
CA LEU A 99 4.49 -2.96 17.53
C LEU A 99 4.67 -3.13 19.04
N SER A 100 3.57 -3.26 19.79
CA SER A 100 3.58 -3.52 21.23
C SER A 100 4.36 -4.80 21.61
N LYS A 101 4.31 -5.83 20.74
CA LYS A 101 5.10 -7.06 20.94
C LYS A 101 6.58 -6.84 20.64
N LEU A 102 6.92 -6.10 19.58
CA LEU A 102 8.31 -5.76 19.27
C LEU A 102 8.96 -4.93 20.37
N GLU A 103 8.26 -3.94 20.91
CA GLU A 103 8.75 -3.09 22.00
C GLU A 103 9.09 -3.89 23.26
N LYS A 104 8.35 -4.96 23.56
CA LYS A 104 8.63 -5.85 24.70
C LYS A 104 9.83 -6.77 24.49
N GLN A 105 10.32 -6.90 23.24
CA GLN A 105 11.44 -7.76 22.88
C GLN A 105 12.77 -6.99 22.78
N LEU A 106 12.75 -5.67 22.89
CA LEU A 106 13.92 -4.80 22.97
C LEU A 106 14.34 -4.59 24.42
#